data_AF-A0A1B6VYX1-F1
#
_entry.id   AF-A0A1B6VYX1-F1
#
_cell.length_a   1.000
_cell.length_b   1.000
_cell.length_c   1.000
_cell.angle_alpha   90.00
_cell.angle_beta   90.00
_cell.angle_gamma   90.00
#
_symmetry.space_group_name_H-M   'P 1'
#
loop_
_entity.id
_entity.type
_entity.pdbx_description
1 polymer ?
#
loop_
_entity_poly.entity_id
_entity_poly.type
_entity_poly.pdbx_seq_one_letter_code
_entity_poly.pdbx_strand_id
1 'polypeptide(L)'
;MPMFPFCFRQLQQCLTRFGSLSNRWPAVLAHRIVQCNGFLEQLTLSEECTAYWLCDKTIALFETLPDDLDDTATIRLLSVEFEGFHCHATVYKPLLCAEDTRGEYWNSLYEPFNTFISRHPEADLFIGEQAHTPSADAESWFAAALGMSTCH
;
A
#
# COMPACT_ATOMS: atom_id res chain seq x y z
N MET A 1 -13.44 -0.04 -15.45
CA MET A 1 -13.84 1.29 -14.90
C MET A 1 -12.61 1.93 -14.28
N PRO A 2 -12.41 3.26 -14.35
CA PRO A 2 -11.35 3.87 -13.56
C PRO A 2 -11.72 3.70 -12.07
N MET A 3 -10.92 2.93 -11.32
CA MET A 3 -11.14 2.65 -9.88
C MET A 3 -10.75 3.83 -8.97
N PHE A 4 -9.93 4.75 -9.49
CA PHE A 4 -9.44 5.93 -8.78
C PHE A 4 -10.55 6.84 -8.18
N PRO A 5 -11.67 7.15 -8.87
CA PRO A 5 -12.73 7.99 -8.31
C PRO A 5 -13.54 7.32 -7.20
N PHE A 6 -13.51 5.99 -7.08
CA PHE A 6 -14.28 5.27 -6.06
C PHE A 6 -13.59 5.33 -4.70
N CYS A 7 -12.37 4.79 -4.60
CA CYS A 7 -11.60 4.78 -3.35
C CYS A 7 -11.40 6.21 -2.83
N PHE A 8 -11.08 7.15 -3.72
CA PHE A 8 -10.93 8.56 -3.34
C PHE A 8 -12.15 9.12 -2.62
N ARG A 9 -13.36 8.88 -3.14
CA ARG A 9 -14.60 9.41 -2.53
C ARG A 9 -14.90 8.78 -1.18
N GLN A 10 -14.72 7.47 -1.04
CA GLN A 10 -14.95 6.79 0.24
C GLN A 10 -13.94 7.25 1.29
N LEU A 11 -12.65 7.33 0.91
CA LEU A 11 -11.60 7.84 1.79
C LEU A 11 -11.85 9.30 2.16
N GLN A 12 -12.27 10.14 1.22
CA GLN A 12 -12.64 11.53 1.50
C GLN A 12 -13.76 11.60 2.54
N GLN A 13 -14.83 10.82 2.38
CA GLN A 13 -15.93 10.78 3.34
C GLN A 13 -15.47 10.36 4.73
N CYS A 14 -14.73 9.25 4.83
CA CYS A 14 -14.17 8.74 6.08
C CYS A 14 -13.28 9.79 6.77
N LEU A 15 -12.43 10.47 6.01
CA LEU A 15 -11.42 11.38 6.56
C LEU A 15 -11.96 12.77 6.91
N THR A 16 -13.16 13.14 6.45
CA THR A 16 -13.74 14.47 6.75
C THR A 16 -13.98 14.73 8.24
N ARG A 17 -14.07 13.68 9.07
CA ARG A 17 -14.26 13.83 10.52
C ARG A 17 -13.02 14.36 11.25
N PHE A 18 -11.82 14.14 10.69
CA PHE A 18 -10.57 14.55 11.32
C PHE A 18 -10.24 16.00 10.96
N GLY A 19 -10.42 16.92 11.90
CA GLY A 19 -10.23 18.36 11.67
C GLY A 19 -8.77 18.77 11.45
N SER A 20 -7.83 17.95 11.91
CA SER A 20 -6.38 18.23 11.87
C SER A 20 -5.65 17.60 10.68
N LEU A 21 -6.31 16.71 9.93
CA LEU A 21 -5.67 16.00 8.82
C LEU A 21 -5.59 16.85 7.56
N SER A 22 -4.48 16.72 6.84
CA SER A 22 -4.31 17.32 5.51
C SER A 22 -5.39 16.86 4.54
N ASN A 23 -5.93 17.81 3.77
CA ASN A 23 -6.90 17.53 2.71
C ASN A 23 -6.33 16.68 1.55
N ARG A 24 -5.03 16.37 1.57
CA ARG A 24 -4.34 15.54 0.57
C ARG A 24 -4.48 14.04 0.85
N TRP A 25 -4.79 13.63 2.07
CA TRP A 25 -4.85 12.22 2.45
C TRP A 25 -5.70 11.34 1.55
N PRO A 26 -6.93 11.73 1.12
CA PRO A 26 -7.72 10.90 0.23
C PRO A 26 -7.01 10.59 -1.09
N ALA A 27 -6.28 11.55 -1.66
CA ALA A 27 -5.52 11.37 -2.89
C ALA A 27 -4.27 10.50 -2.67
N VAL A 28 -3.55 10.74 -1.57
CA VAL A 28 -2.35 9.98 -1.19
C VAL A 28 -2.68 8.49 -0.99
N LEU A 29 -3.74 8.19 -0.24
CA LEU A 29 -4.20 6.83 0.02
C LEU A 29 -4.75 6.17 -1.26
N ALA A 30 -5.57 6.87 -2.05
CA ALA A 30 -6.08 6.34 -3.31
C ALA A 30 -4.94 5.99 -4.28
N HIS A 31 -3.90 6.84 -4.35
CA HIS A 31 -2.71 6.54 -5.14
C HIS A 31 -2.00 5.27 -4.63
N ARG A 32 -1.83 5.15 -3.31
CA ARG A 32 -1.17 3.99 -2.69
C ARG A 32 -1.91 2.68 -2.91
N ILE A 33 -3.24 2.71 -2.84
CA ILE A 33 -4.11 1.58 -3.19
C ILE A 33 -3.91 1.18 -4.66
N VAL A 34 -3.86 2.15 -5.58
CA VAL A 34 -3.66 1.89 -7.01
C VAL A 34 -2.31 1.21 -7.30
N GLN A 35 -1.27 1.50 -6.51
CA GLN A 35 0.03 0.82 -6.67
C GLN A 35 -0.06 -0.69 -6.44
N CYS A 36 -1.00 -1.15 -5.62
CA CYS A 36 -1.17 -2.57 -5.31
C CYS A 36 -2.18 -3.27 -6.25
N ASN A 37 -2.89 -2.50 -7.08
CA ASN A 37 -4.03 -3.00 -7.82
C ASN A 37 -3.70 -4.20 -8.71
N GLY A 38 -4.52 -5.25 -8.68
CA GLY A 38 -4.29 -6.51 -9.40
C GLY A 38 -3.70 -7.63 -8.54
N PHE A 39 -3.22 -7.33 -7.33
CA PHE A 39 -2.56 -8.31 -6.46
C PHE A 39 -3.49 -9.45 -6.04
N LEU A 40 -4.60 -9.12 -5.38
CA LEU A 40 -5.61 -10.09 -4.96
C LEU A 40 -6.31 -10.73 -6.14
N GLU A 41 -6.51 -10.01 -7.24
CA GLU A 41 -7.06 -10.59 -8.45
C GLU A 41 -6.17 -11.71 -8.97
N GLN A 42 -4.84 -11.56 -8.89
CA GLN A 42 -3.89 -12.61 -9.26
C GLN A 42 -3.82 -13.73 -8.21
N LEU A 43 -3.81 -13.39 -6.92
CA LEU A 43 -3.70 -14.36 -5.81
C LEU A 43 -4.95 -15.24 -5.66
N THR A 44 -6.14 -14.64 -5.83
CA THR A 44 -7.45 -15.28 -5.59
C THR A 44 -8.14 -15.71 -6.88
N LEU A 45 -7.48 -15.61 -8.04
CA LEU A 45 -8.07 -15.86 -9.35
C LEU A 45 -9.33 -15.02 -9.62
N SER A 46 -9.24 -13.72 -9.28
CA SER A 46 -10.27 -12.69 -9.48
C SER A 46 -11.53 -12.82 -8.62
N GLU A 47 -11.48 -13.56 -7.52
CA GLU A 47 -12.56 -13.59 -6.51
C GLU A 47 -12.63 -12.27 -5.72
N GLU A 48 -11.48 -11.62 -5.49
CA GLU A 48 -11.39 -10.39 -4.72
C GLU A 48 -10.70 -9.26 -5.50
N CYS A 49 -11.24 -8.05 -5.38
CA CYS A 49 -10.70 -6.84 -6.02
C CYS A 49 -9.76 -6.11 -5.06
N THR A 50 -8.48 -5.98 -5.42
CA THR A 50 -7.46 -5.38 -4.52
C THR A 50 -7.83 -3.97 -4.09
N ALA A 51 -8.33 -3.16 -5.03
CA ALA A 51 -8.66 -1.77 -4.73
C ALA A 51 -9.79 -1.65 -3.70
N TYR A 52 -10.81 -2.51 -3.78
CA TYR A 52 -11.92 -2.50 -2.85
C TYR A 52 -11.49 -3.03 -1.48
N TRP A 53 -10.80 -4.16 -1.45
CA TRP A 53 -10.30 -4.74 -0.21
C TRP A 53 -9.40 -3.77 0.56
N LEU A 54 -8.40 -3.17 -0.10
CA LEU A 54 -7.51 -2.20 0.54
C LEU A 54 -8.25 -0.94 0.99
N CYS A 55 -9.22 -0.48 0.22
CA CYS A 55 -10.01 0.69 0.59
C CYS A 55 -10.84 0.42 1.85
N ASP A 56 -11.54 -0.73 1.90
CA ASP A 56 -12.34 -1.14 3.05
C ASP A 56 -11.48 -1.35 4.29
N LYS A 57 -10.32 -2.00 4.15
CA LYS A 57 -9.35 -2.17 5.25
C LYS A 57 -8.82 -0.84 5.78
N THR A 58 -8.47 0.07 4.88
CA THR A 58 -7.97 1.40 5.25
C THR A 58 -9.06 2.20 5.96
N ILE A 59 -10.30 2.17 5.48
CA ILE A 59 -11.44 2.83 6.13
C ILE A 59 -11.70 2.23 7.52
N ALA A 60 -11.74 0.90 7.62
CA ALA A 60 -11.94 0.20 8.90
C ALA A 60 -10.84 0.56 9.91
N LEU A 61 -9.57 0.67 9.48
CA LEU A 61 -8.49 1.16 10.31
C LEU A 61 -8.81 2.57 10.83
N PHE A 62 -9.15 3.50 9.93
CA PHE A 62 -9.46 4.88 10.32
C PHE A 62 -10.67 4.99 11.24
N GLU A 63 -11.73 4.19 11.06
CA GLU A 63 -12.94 4.22 11.89
C GLU A 63 -12.67 3.95 13.38
N THR A 64 -11.58 3.24 13.71
CA THR A 64 -11.19 2.94 15.09
C THR A 64 -10.44 4.07 15.80
N LEU A 65 -10.03 5.10 15.05
CA LEU A 65 -9.13 6.15 15.53
C LEU A 65 -9.89 7.36 16.12
N PRO A 66 -9.26 8.13 17.03
CA PRO A 66 -9.84 9.35 17.57
C PRO A 66 -9.82 10.50 16.55
N ASP A 67 -10.79 11.41 16.63
CA ASP A 67 -10.97 12.52 15.67
C ASP A 67 -9.83 13.57 15.67
N ASP A 68 -9.02 13.62 16.73
CA ASP A 68 -7.92 14.57 16.92
C ASP A 68 -6.57 14.08 16.35
N LEU A 69 -6.57 12.94 15.65
CA LEU A 69 -5.40 12.39 15.00
C LEU A 69 -4.76 13.41 14.03
N ASP A 70 -3.44 13.59 14.15
CA ASP A 70 -2.67 14.47 13.28
C ASP A 70 -1.96 13.72 12.14
N ASP A 71 -1.41 14.46 11.18
CA ASP A 71 -0.72 13.90 10.01
C ASP A 71 0.48 13.02 10.42
N THR A 72 1.22 13.39 11.47
CA THR A 72 2.43 12.65 11.89
C THR A 72 2.06 11.30 12.52
N ALA A 73 1.03 11.29 13.38
CA ALA A 73 0.49 10.07 13.96
C ALA A 73 -0.10 9.15 12.87
N THR A 74 -0.80 9.74 11.90
CA THR A 74 -1.37 9.01 10.76
C THR A 74 -0.29 8.38 9.89
N ILE A 75 0.80 9.10 9.60
CA ILE A 75 1.96 8.56 8.86
C ILE A 75 2.54 7.34 9.57
N ARG A 76 2.81 7.46 10.88
CA ARG A 76 3.39 6.36 11.67
C ARG A 76 2.48 5.14 11.67
N LEU A 77 1.18 5.34 11.86
CA LEU A 77 0.20 4.25 11.82
C LEU A 77 0.21 3.54 10.45
N LEU A 78 0.04 4.30 9.37
CA LEU A 78 -0.06 3.73 8.02
C LEU A 78 1.25 3.08 7.54
N SER A 79 2.40 3.53 8.04
CA SER A 79 3.69 2.90 7.71
C SER A 79 3.79 1.45 8.18
N VAL A 80 2.92 1.03 9.11
CA VAL A 80 2.88 -0.32 9.68
C VAL A 80 1.59 -1.05 9.29
N GLU A 81 0.45 -0.38 9.40
CA GLU A 81 -0.88 -1.00 9.34
C GLU A 81 -1.52 -0.94 7.94
N PHE A 82 -0.90 -0.27 6.96
CA PHE A 82 -1.44 -0.27 5.60
C PHE A 82 -1.26 -1.65 4.97
N GLU A 83 -2.36 -2.39 4.84
CA GLU A 83 -2.43 -3.76 4.31
C GLU A 83 -1.73 -3.97 2.96
N GLY A 84 -1.65 -2.94 2.11
CA GLY A 84 -0.94 -3.05 0.83
C GLY A 84 0.57 -3.29 0.98
N PHE A 85 1.16 -2.92 2.11
CA PHE A 85 2.56 -3.27 2.42
C PHE A 85 2.73 -4.73 2.82
N HIS A 86 1.66 -5.44 3.15
CA HIS A 86 1.69 -6.86 3.51
C HIS A 86 1.41 -7.77 2.30
N CYS A 87 1.14 -7.20 1.12
CA CYS A 87 1.04 -7.93 -0.14
C CYS A 87 2.45 -8.22 -0.69
N HIS A 88 2.89 -9.48 -0.71
CA HIS A 88 4.22 -9.87 -1.19
C HIS A 88 4.15 -10.51 -2.57
N ALA A 89 5.05 -10.10 -3.46
CA ALA A 89 5.31 -10.77 -4.73
C ALA A 89 6.82 -10.99 -4.90
N THR A 90 7.23 -12.23 -5.13
CA THR A 90 8.65 -12.60 -5.18
C THR A 90 8.93 -13.58 -6.30
N VAL A 91 10.09 -13.43 -6.95
CA VAL A 91 10.59 -14.38 -7.94
C VAL A 91 11.81 -15.09 -7.38
N TYR A 92 11.69 -16.39 -7.13
CA TYR A 92 12.83 -17.21 -6.78
C TYR A 92 13.55 -17.64 -8.06
N LYS A 93 14.79 -17.20 -8.23
CA LYS A 93 15.66 -17.72 -9.30
C LYS A 93 16.26 -19.05 -8.84
N PRO A 94 16.04 -20.17 -9.55
CA PRO A 94 16.72 -21.41 -9.24
C PRO A 94 18.22 -21.20 -9.44
N LEU A 95 18.99 -21.27 -8.35
CA LEU A 95 20.44 -21.20 -8.43
C LEU A 95 20.97 -22.53 -8.98
N LEU A 96 21.67 -22.48 -10.09
CA LEU A 96 22.54 -23.58 -10.54
C LEU A 96 23.77 -23.74 -9.64
N CYS A 97 24.09 -22.76 -8.77
CA CYS A 97 25.18 -22.83 -7.78
C CYS A 97 24.74 -22.13 -6.49
N ALA A 98 24.62 -22.91 -5.41
CA ALA A 98 24.23 -22.47 -4.08
C ALA A 98 25.17 -21.36 -3.55
N GLU A 99 24.60 -20.23 -3.14
CA GLU A 99 24.93 -19.48 -1.90
C GLU A 99 24.30 -18.07 -1.84
N ASP A 100 23.59 -17.59 -2.86
CA ASP A 100 22.90 -16.29 -2.75
C ASP A 100 21.56 -16.28 -3.51
N THR A 101 20.47 -16.71 -2.85
CA THR A 101 19.10 -16.59 -3.39
C THR A 101 18.67 -15.13 -3.33
N ARG A 102 19.19 -14.30 -4.23
CA ARG A 102 18.64 -12.96 -4.46
C ARG A 102 17.41 -13.10 -5.34
N GLY A 103 16.27 -13.35 -4.69
CA GLY A 103 14.97 -13.19 -5.33
C GLY A 103 14.74 -11.72 -5.72
N GLU A 104 13.98 -11.49 -6.78
CA GLU A 104 13.47 -10.14 -7.09
C GLU A 104 12.18 -9.95 -6.30
N TYR A 105 12.13 -8.92 -5.46
CA TYR A 105 10.98 -8.61 -4.62
C TYR A 105 10.26 -7.39 -5.16
N TRP A 106 8.95 -7.48 -5.28
CA TRP A 106 8.12 -6.32 -5.55
C TRP A 106 8.08 -5.40 -4.32
N ASN A 107 8.22 -4.11 -4.56
CA ASN A 107 8.07 -3.09 -3.53
C ASN A 107 7.10 -2.00 -4.04
N SER A 108 5.95 -1.91 -3.37
CA SER A 108 4.87 -1.02 -3.77
C SER A 108 5.23 0.48 -3.71
N LEU A 109 6.26 0.88 -2.94
CA LEU A 109 6.73 2.27 -2.90
C LEU A 109 7.40 2.70 -4.21
N TYR A 110 8.01 1.76 -4.93
CA TYR A 110 8.85 2.07 -6.09
C TYR A 110 8.20 1.71 -7.42
N GLU A 111 7.35 0.69 -7.47
CA GLU A 111 6.66 0.30 -8.71
C GLU A 111 5.23 -0.24 -8.49
N PRO A 112 4.33 -0.05 -9.47
CA PRO A 112 3.01 -0.67 -9.44
C PRO A 112 3.08 -2.20 -9.58
N PHE A 113 2.23 -2.93 -8.87
CA PHE A 113 2.12 -4.39 -8.93
C PHE A 113 1.93 -4.89 -10.36
N ASN A 114 1.01 -4.27 -11.13
CA ASN A 114 0.76 -4.68 -12.52
C ASN A 114 2.00 -4.58 -13.40
N THR A 115 2.88 -3.62 -13.13
CA THR A 115 4.17 -3.49 -13.84
C THR A 115 5.10 -4.64 -13.46
N PHE A 116 5.22 -4.95 -12.17
CA PHE A 116 6.02 -6.07 -11.69
C PHE A 116 5.54 -7.42 -12.24
N ILE A 117 4.25 -7.75 -12.06
CA ILE A 117 3.70 -9.06 -12.45
C ILE A 117 3.70 -9.26 -13.98
N SER A 118 3.65 -8.17 -14.76
CA SER A 118 3.81 -8.26 -16.22
C SER A 118 5.22 -8.68 -16.65
N ARG A 119 6.24 -8.34 -15.85
CA ARG A 119 7.63 -8.75 -16.07
C ARG A 119 7.90 -10.15 -15.53
N HIS A 120 7.17 -10.54 -14.48
CA HIS A 120 7.38 -11.77 -13.71
C HIS A 120 6.05 -12.51 -13.46
N PRO A 121 5.40 -13.05 -14.50
CA PRO A 121 4.12 -13.75 -14.36
C PRO A 121 4.20 -15.00 -13.47
N GLU A 122 5.40 -15.53 -13.24
CA GLU A 122 5.71 -16.67 -12.38
C GLU A 122 5.92 -16.32 -10.90
N ALA A 123 5.78 -15.06 -10.50
CA ALA A 123 6.02 -14.63 -9.14
C ALA A 123 5.10 -15.34 -8.13
N ASP A 124 5.68 -15.79 -7.02
CA ASP A 124 4.93 -16.29 -5.88
C ASP A 124 4.30 -15.12 -5.13
N LEU A 125 3.00 -15.23 -4.87
CA LEU A 125 2.19 -14.22 -4.20
C LEU A 125 1.71 -14.71 -2.85
N PHE A 126 1.80 -13.88 -1.82
CA PHE A 126 1.25 -14.18 -0.49
C PHE A 126 1.01 -12.92 0.33
N ILE A 127 0.15 -13.01 1.34
CA ILE A 127 -0.01 -11.96 2.35
C ILE A 127 0.87 -12.34 3.55
N GLY A 128 1.82 -11.47 3.90
CA GLY A 128 2.78 -11.70 4.98
C GLY A 128 2.35 -11.03 6.29
N GLU A 129 2.90 -11.48 7.41
CA GLU A 129 2.74 -10.79 8.71
C GLU A 129 3.62 -9.53 8.82
N GLN A 130 4.70 -9.48 8.05
CA GLN A 130 5.63 -8.35 8.00
C GLN A 130 5.46 -7.60 6.68
N ALA A 131 5.58 -6.28 6.75
CA ALA A 131 5.57 -5.42 5.58
C ALA A 131 6.76 -5.71 4.65
N HIS A 132 6.54 -5.67 3.33
CA HIS A 132 7.59 -5.74 2.30
C HIS A 132 8.42 -4.45 2.20
N THR A 133 8.03 -3.39 2.93
CA THR A 133 8.76 -2.12 3.00
C THR A 133 9.21 -1.82 4.43
N PRO A 134 10.42 -1.27 4.63
CA PRO A 134 10.80 -0.72 5.93
C PRO A 134 9.86 0.43 6.32
N SER A 135 9.45 0.49 7.59
CA SER A 135 8.55 1.53 8.08
C SER A 135 9.11 2.94 7.84
N ALA A 136 10.40 3.15 8.03
CA ALA A 136 11.07 4.44 7.80
C ALA A 136 10.96 4.92 6.34
N ASP A 137 11.01 4.00 5.37
CA ASP A 137 10.85 4.33 3.95
C ASP A 137 9.39 4.70 3.65
N ALA A 138 8.44 3.95 4.22
CA ALA A 138 7.01 4.24 4.09
C ALA A 138 6.65 5.58 4.75
N GLU A 139 7.17 5.87 5.95
CA GLU A 139 6.99 7.15 6.64
C GLU A 139 7.51 8.30 5.79
N SER A 140 8.75 8.17 5.28
CA SER A 140 9.37 9.16 4.40
C SER A 140 8.55 9.38 3.13
N TRP A 141 8.02 8.31 2.53
CA TRP A 141 7.18 8.40 1.36
C TRP A 141 5.88 9.16 1.63
N PHE A 142 5.16 8.84 2.72
CA PHE A 142 3.92 9.54 3.06
C PHE A 142 4.16 11.01 3.39
N ALA A 143 5.21 11.33 4.16
CA ALA A 143 5.57 12.71 4.46
C ALA A 143 5.83 13.52 3.18
N ALA A 144 6.61 12.96 2.25
CA ALA A 144 6.85 13.59 0.95
C ALA A 144 5.57 13.75 0.12
N ALA A 145 4.70 12.73 0.08
CA ALA A 145 3.44 12.77 -0.65
C ALA A 145 2.45 13.82 -0.10
N LEU A 146 2.49 14.09 1.20
CA LEU A 146 1.73 15.17 1.84
C LEU A 146 2.37 16.54 1.64
N GLY A 147 3.62 16.61 1.17
CA GLY A 147 4.39 17.84 1.05
C GLY A 147 4.94 18.35 2.38
N MET A 148 5.10 17.45 3.35
CA MET A 148 5.80 17.75 4.60
C MET A 148 7.30 17.82 4.32
N SER A 149 7.99 18.76 4.96
CA SER A 149 9.44 18.82 4.88
C SER A 149 10.04 17.63 5.64
N THR A 150 10.70 16.72 4.93
CA THR A 150 11.54 15.73 5.58
C THR A 150 12.80 16.45 6.07
N CYS A 151 12.96 16.58 7.39
CA CYS A 151 14.23 17.04 7.96
C CYS A 151 15.26 15.93 7.70
N HIS A 152 16.04 16.08 6.64
CA HIS A 152 17.27 15.32 6.42
C HIS A 152 18.44 16.03 7.09
#